data_AF-A0A6L9PKY7-F1
#
_entry.id   AF-A0A6L9PKY7-F1
#
_cell.length_a   1.000
_cell.length_b   1.000
_cell.length_c   1.000
_cell.angle_alpha   90.00
_cell.angle_beta   90.00
_cell.angle_gamma   90.00
#
_symmetry.space_group_name_H-M   'P 1'
#
loop_
_entity.id
_entity.type
_entity.pdbx_description
1 polymer ?
#
loop_
_entity_poly.entity_id
_entity_poly.type
_entity_poly.pdbx_seq_one_letter_code
_entity_poly.pdbx_strand_id
1 'polypeptide(L)'
;MSQKEDSYSDDDLHLHAGYIVVTALVVALLVLVAYLWRFGGMPISDQTGSWGEFGDYFGGVMNPIIGLATVFLVFITFTLQRRELRASLAELKRSNQSAAVQSFEQSLFAWLGNYHSLVGAIEWNDTAGRAALRTMFSNWIRADFRADRGDYATDAARIEGFEVILERALEQHEDIFSENRSSLDAPLRTLFRLVSWIDEHKDLNLREKWHYVALVRAQLSWIELIFLFYNALGPRGEKFAKLYNKYAILDNLAVGADPLIDEAAIIVARIHDGEINDPIPSLKALKPTAFASLLARRALGLPEG
;
A
#
# COMPACT_ATOMS: atom_id res chain seq x y z
N MET A 1 23.12 -4.81 -14.15
CA MET A 1 24.51 -5.31 -14.11
C MET A 1 24.55 -6.26 -12.92
N SER A 2 24.40 -7.59 -13.00
CA SER A 2 24.75 -8.61 -13.97
C SER A 2 23.60 -9.65 -14.05
N GLN A 3 23.03 -9.86 -15.24
CA GLN A 3 22.18 -11.03 -15.55
C GLN A 3 22.63 -11.58 -16.90
N LYS A 4 23.90 -11.95 -16.98
CA LYS A 4 24.50 -12.59 -18.15
C LYS A 4 25.34 -13.81 -17.73
N GLU A 5 24.86 -14.55 -16.74
CA GLU A 5 25.43 -15.84 -16.35
C GLU A 5 24.40 -16.94 -16.63
N ASP A 6 24.84 -17.89 -17.44
CA ASP A 6 24.26 -19.20 -17.78
C ASP A 6 23.00 -19.23 -18.63
N SER A 7 23.15 -18.81 -19.89
CA SER A 7 22.30 -19.28 -21.01
C SER A 7 22.65 -20.73 -21.37
N TYR A 8 22.41 -21.65 -20.45
CA TYR A 8 22.26 -23.07 -20.76
C TYR A 8 20.79 -23.37 -20.49
N SER A 9 20.01 -23.49 -21.57
CA SER A 9 18.57 -23.70 -21.48
C SER A 9 18.29 -24.98 -20.70
N ASP A 10 17.21 -25.05 -19.94
CA ASP A 10 16.79 -26.31 -19.31
C ASP A 10 16.60 -27.40 -20.39
N ASP A 11 16.20 -26.99 -21.60
CA ASP A 11 16.15 -27.84 -22.80
C ASP A 11 17.52 -28.46 -23.15
N ASP A 12 18.61 -27.69 -22.99
CA ASP A 12 19.96 -28.18 -23.25
C ASP A 12 20.37 -29.20 -22.19
N LEU A 13 20.03 -28.98 -20.91
CA LEU A 13 20.30 -29.95 -19.83
C LEU A 13 19.57 -31.28 -20.07
N HIS A 14 18.31 -31.23 -20.49
CA HIS A 14 17.55 -32.42 -20.86
C HIS A 14 18.15 -33.14 -22.09
N LEU A 15 18.62 -32.38 -23.07
CA LEU A 15 19.29 -32.91 -24.26
C LEU A 15 20.59 -33.65 -23.90
N HIS A 16 21.41 -33.10 -22.99
CA HIS A 16 22.63 -33.78 -22.54
C HIS A 16 22.36 -35.01 -21.68
N ALA A 17 21.33 -34.99 -20.83
CA ALA A 17 20.90 -36.20 -20.14
C ALA A 17 20.54 -37.30 -21.14
N GLY A 18 19.83 -36.95 -22.23
CA GLY A 18 19.55 -37.85 -23.33
C GLY A 18 20.81 -38.42 -23.99
N TYR A 19 21.79 -37.58 -24.32
CA TYR A 19 23.06 -38.03 -24.90
C TYR A 19 23.85 -38.97 -24.00
N ILE A 20 23.86 -38.74 -22.68
CA ILE A 20 24.55 -39.62 -21.72
C ILE A 20 23.92 -41.02 -21.73
N VAL A 21 22.58 -41.09 -21.69
CA VAL A 21 21.85 -42.38 -21.74
C VAL A 21 22.10 -43.11 -23.06
N VAL A 22 22.00 -42.40 -24.19
CA VAL A 22 22.26 -43.00 -25.52
C VAL A 22 23.71 -43.50 -25.62
N THR A 23 24.67 -42.73 -25.12
CA THR A 23 26.09 -43.14 -25.15
C THR A 23 26.32 -44.40 -24.33
N ALA A 24 25.73 -44.50 -23.14
CA ALA A 24 25.81 -45.71 -22.31
C ALA A 24 25.20 -46.94 -23.02
N LEU A 25 24.07 -46.76 -23.71
CA LEU A 25 23.43 -47.83 -24.50
C LEU A 25 24.25 -48.25 -25.72
N VAL A 26 24.87 -47.30 -26.42
CA VAL A 26 25.74 -47.59 -27.57
C VAL A 26 26.96 -48.38 -27.12
N VAL A 27 27.59 -48.01 -26.00
CA VAL A 27 28.74 -48.78 -25.51
C VAL A 27 28.31 -50.19 -25.07
N ALA A 28 27.15 -50.33 -24.42
CA ALA A 28 26.61 -51.65 -24.08
C ALA A 28 26.44 -52.54 -25.32
N LEU A 29 25.88 -51.98 -26.40
CA LEU A 29 25.70 -52.67 -27.66
C LEU A 29 27.04 -53.06 -28.30
N LEU A 30 28.03 -52.16 -28.28
CA LEU A 30 29.36 -52.44 -28.82
C LEU A 30 30.06 -53.58 -28.07
N VAL A 31 29.96 -53.63 -26.74
CA VAL A 31 30.50 -54.73 -25.92
C VAL A 31 29.83 -56.06 -26.31
N LEU A 32 28.49 -56.07 -26.46
CA LEU A 32 27.73 -57.23 -26.90
C LEU A 32 28.14 -57.70 -28.30
N VAL A 33 28.25 -56.78 -29.26
CA VAL A 33 28.64 -57.09 -30.65
C VAL A 33 30.07 -57.62 -30.70
N ALA A 34 31.01 -57.00 -29.98
CA ALA A 34 32.39 -57.47 -29.90
C ALA A 34 32.49 -58.89 -29.31
N TYR A 35 31.69 -59.16 -28.27
CA TYR A 35 31.60 -60.50 -27.68
C TYR A 35 31.05 -61.53 -28.67
N LEU A 36 29.91 -61.24 -29.31
CA LEU A 36 29.30 -62.12 -30.31
C LEU A 36 30.18 -62.34 -31.54
N TRP A 37 30.92 -61.32 -31.99
CA TRP A 37 31.85 -61.46 -33.10
C TRP A 37 33.02 -62.39 -32.78
N ARG A 38 33.51 -62.35 -31.53
CA ARG A 38 34.63 -63.18 -31.09
C ARG A 38 34.22 -64.61 -30.73
N PHE A 39 33.03 -64.79 -30.14
CA PHE A 39 32.61 -66.06 -29.53
C PHE A 39 31.33 -66.67 -30.12
N GLY A 40 30.59 -65.97 -30.98
CA GLY A 40 29.26 -66.38 -31.45
C GLY A 40 29.20 -67.58 -32.39
N GLY A 41 30.35 -68.08 -32.87
CA GLY A 41 30.43 -69.33 -33.63
C GLY A 41 30.53 -70.60 -32.77
N MET A 42 30.61 -70.47 -31.45
CA MET A 42 30.70 -71.59 -30.52
C MET A 42 29.31 -72.01 -30.01
N PRO A 43 29.08 -73.30 -29.69
CA PRO A 43 27.84 -73.74 -29.05
C PRO A 43 27.66 -73.04 -27.70
N ILE A 44 26.41 -72.75 -27.34
CA ILE A 44 26.08 -72.15 -26.04
C ILE A 44 26.55 -73.10 -24.93
N SER A 45 27.25 -72.57 -23.93
CA SER A 45 27.76 -73.39 -22.83
C SER A 45 26.61 -73.89 -21.94
N ASP A 46 26.58 -75.19 -21.68
CA ASP A 46 25.68 -75.84 -20.70
C ASP A 46 26.21 -75.71 -19.25
N GLN A 47 27.43 -75.19 -19.07
CA GLN A 47 28.04 -75.02 -17.75
C GLN A 47 27.69 -73.64 -17.18
N THR A 48 27.08 -73.64 -16.00
CA THR A 48 26.73 -72.42 -15.26
C THR A 48 27.93 -71.51 -14.96
N GLY A 49 29.14 -72.07 -14.80
CA GLY A 49 30.37 -71.30 -14.56
C GLY A 49 30.75 -70.35 -15.71
N SER A 50 30.57 -70.78 -16.97
CA SER A 50 30.89 -69.96 -18.14
C SER A 50 30.00 -68.71 -18.25
N TRP A 51 28.75 -68.81 -17.79
CA TRP A 51 27.83 -67.68 -17.72
C TRP A 51 28.20 -66.69 -16.61
N GLY A 52 28.80 -67.18 -15.51
CA GLY A 52 29.38 -66.33 -14.47
C GLY A 52 30.55 -65.50 -14.99
N GLU A 53 31.51 -66.13 -15.69
CA GLU A 53 32.66 -65.44 -16.28
C GLU A 53 32.26 -64.40 -17.34
N PHE A 54 31.24 -64.70 -18.16
CA PHE A 54 30.66 -63.72 -19.08
C PHE A 54 30.04 -62.53 -18.34
N GLY A 55 29.28 -62.80 -17.28
CA GLY A 55 28.70 -61.78 -16.41
C GLY A 55 29.75 -60.88 -15.79
N ASP A 56 30.88 -61.43 -15.35
CA ASP A 56 32.00 -60.68 -14.78
C ASP A 56 32.68 -59.79 -15.83
N TYR A 57 32.88 -60.26 -17.07
CA TYR A 57 33.42 -59.45 -18.15
C TYR A 57 32.47 -58.30 -18.53
N PHE A 58 31.19 -58.62 -18.79
CA PHE A 58 30.20 -57.62 -19.18
C PHE A 58 29.97 -56.61 -18.05
N GLY A 59 29.80 -57.08 -16.81
CA GLY A 59 29.68 -56.25 -15.62
C GLY A 59 30.92 -55.40 -15.35
N GLY A 60 32.12 -55.94 -15.56
CA GLY A 60 33.38 -55.21 -15.39
C GLY A 60 33.53 -54.00 -16.32
N VAL A 61 32.98 -54.07 -17.54
CA VAL A 61 32.98 -52.95 -18.49
C VAL A 61 31.78 -52.03 -18.29
N MET A 62 30.59 -52.59 -18.05
CA MET A 62 29.35 -51.83 -17.95
C MET A 62 29.20 -51.08 -16.63
N ASN A 63 29.64 -51.64 -15.51
CA ASN A 63 29.45 -51.02 -14.19
C ASN A 63 30.14 -49.64 -14.09
N PRO A 64 31.40 -49.45 -14.53
CA PRO A 64 32.02 -48.12 -14.55
C PRO A 64 31.28 -47.11 -15.45
N ILE A 65 30.79 -47.55 -16.61
CA ILE A 65 30.07 -46.69 -17.57
C ILE A 65 28.72 -46.25 -16.99
N ILE A 66 27.94 -47.20 -16.46
CA ILE A 66 26.67 -46.93 -15.80
C ILE A 66 26.90 -46.05 -14.57
N GLY A 67 27.95 -46.31 -13.80
CA GLY A 67 28.33 -45.51 -12.64
C GLY A 67 28.59 -44.04 -13.01
N LEU A 68 29.43 -43.79 -14.01
CA LEU A 68 29.71 -42.44 -14.50
C LEU A 68 28.44 -41.76 -15.06
N ALA A 69 27.67 -42.47 -15.89
CA ALA A 69 26.41 -41.95 -16.43
C ALA A 69 25.45 -41.55 -15.31
N THR A 70 25.34 -42.38 -14.26
CA THR A 70 24.49 -42.11 -13.09
C THR A 70 24.94 -40.84 -12.36
N VAL A 71 26.25 -40.67 -12.12
CA VAL A 71 26.78 -39.47 -11.46
C VAL A 71 26.44 -38.21 -12.25
N PHE A 72 26.62 -38.21 -13.57
CA PHE A 72 26.27 -37.07 -14.40
C PHE A 72 24.76 -36.80 -14.46
N LEU A 73 23.93 -37.84 -14.57
CA LEU A 73 22.48 -37.70 -14.57
C LEU A 73 21.96 -37.13 -13.24
N VAL A 74 22.50 -37.60 -12.11
CA VAL A 74 22.19 -37.05 -10.78
C VAL A 74 22.63 -35.59 -10.70
N PHE A 75 23.81 -35.25 -11.21
CA PHE A 75 24.30 -33.86 -11.23
C PHE A 75 23.41 -32.93 -12.06
N ILE A 76 22.98 -33.37 -13.25
CA ILE A 76 22.04 -32.63 -14.10
C ILE A 76 20.71 -32.44 -13.37
N THR A 77 20.15 -33.53 -12.83
CA THR A 77 18.88 -33.53 -12.09
C THR A 77 18.94 -32.59 -10.89
N PHE A 78 20.03 -32.65 -10.12
CA PHE A 78 20.24 -31.78 -8.97
C PHE A 78 20.31 -30.29 -9.36
N THR A 79 20.94 -30.00 -10.50
CA THR A 79 21.00 -28.64 -11.05
C THR A 79 19.61 -28.14 -11.43
N LEU A 80 18.83 -28.95 -12.14
CA LEU A 80 17.44 -28.62 -12.49
C LEU A 80 16.57 -28.39 -11.25
N GLN A 81 16.63 -29.30 -10.27
CA GLN A 81 15.88 -29.17 -9.01
C GLN A 81 16.25 -27.87 -8.26
N ARG A 82 17.54 -27.49 -8.25
CA ARG A 82 17.96 -26.21 -7.65
C ARG A 82 17.41 -25.01 -8.40
N ARG A 83 17.33 -25.06 -9.73
CA ARG A 83 16.75 -23.99 -10.57
C ARG A 83 15.26 -23.86 -10.33
N GLU A 84 14.52 -24.96 -10.37
CA GLU A 84 13.08 -25.00 -10.08
C GLU A 84 12.77 -24.47 -8.67
N LEU A 85 13.54 -24.90 -7.66
CA LEU A 85 13.36 -24.41 -6.29
C LEU A 85 13.59 -22.90 -6.19
N ARG A 86 14.63 -22.38 -6.86
CA ARG A 86 14.89 -20.93 -6.89
C ARG A 86 13.77 -20.16 -7.58
N ALA A 87 13.25 -20.67 -8.70
CA ALA A 87 12.13 -20.07 -9.41
C ALA A 87 10.86 -20.07 -8.55
N SER A 88 10.55 -21.20 -7.90
CA SER A 88 9.42 -21.35 -6.98
C SER A 88 9.54 -20.40 -5.78
N LEU A 89 10.71 -20.28 -5.17
CA LEU A 89 10.95 -19.33 -4.07
C LEU A 89 10.77 -17.88 -4.52
N ALA A 90 11.19 -17.53 -5.74
CA ALA A 90 10.99 -16.19 -6.29
C ALA A 90 9.51 -15.89 -6.54
N GLU A 91 8.74 -16.86 -7.04
CA GLU A 91 7.29 -16.75 -7.24
C GLU A 91 6.55 -16.65 -5.90
N LEU A 92 6.89 -17.49 -4.93
CA LEU A 92 6.35 -17.42 -3.56
C LEU A 92 6.60 -16.06 -2.91
N LYS A 93 7.80 -15.50 -3.08
CA LYS A 93 8.12 -14.16 -2.57
C LYS A 93 7.24 -13.08 -3.21
N ARG A 94 7.01 -13.14 -4.53
CA ARG A 94 6.12 -12.21 -5.25
C ARG A 94 4.66 -12.37 -4.82
N SER A 95 4.21 -13.62 -4.63
CA SER A 95 2.87 -13.95 -4.14
C SER A 95 2.66 -13.39 -2.73
N ASN A 96 3.61 -13.61 -1.81
CA ASN A 96 3.54 -13.07 -0.44
C ASN A 96 3.52 -11.54 -0.42
N GLN A 97 4.30 -10.87 -1.27
CA GLN A 97 4.27 -9.40 -1.38
C GLN A 97 2.91 -8.91 -1.89
N SER A 98 2.34 -9.57 -2.89
CA SER A 98 1.01 -9.22 -3.42
C SER A 98 -0.09 -9.45 -2.39
N ALA A 99 -0.01 -10.56 -1.64
CA ALA A 99 -0.93 -10.86 -0.54
C ALA A 99 -0.85 -9.83 0.59
N ALA A 100 0.35 -9.33 0.92
CA ALA A 100 0.53 -8.28 1.92
C ALA A 100 -0.14 -6.96 1.50
N VAL A 101 0.02 -6.54 0.24
CA VAL A 101 -0.66 -5.36 -0.32
C VAL A 101 -2.18 -5.56 -0.27
N GLN A 102 -2.67 -6.72 -0.71
CA GLN A 102 -4.10 -7.01 -0.68
C GLN A 102 -4.68 -7.00 0.74
N SER A 103 -3.95 -7.56 1.72
CA SER A 103 -4.36 -7.57 3.13
C SER A 103 -4.42 -6.15 3.72
N PHE A 104 -3.47 -5.29 3.35
CA PHE A 104 -3.49 -3.88 3.71
C PHE A 104 -4.73 -3.18 3.12
N GLU A 105 -4.98 -3.32 1.81
CA GLU A 105 -6.12 -2.69 1.15
C GLU A 105 -7.46 -3.17 1.71
N GLN A 106 -7.60 -4.47 1.99
CA GLN A 106 -8.78 -5.01 2.66
C GLN A 106 -9.00 -4.36 4.04
N SER A 107 -7.93 -4.20 4.81
CA SER A 107 -7.99 -3.52 6.12
C SER A 107 -8.40 -2.06 5.96
N LEU A 108 -7.80 -1.34 5.00
CA LEU A 108 -8.14 0.05 4.68
C LEU A 108 -9.65 0.20 4.37
N PHE A 109 -10.18 -0.64 3.46
CA PHE A 109 -11.58 -0.57 3.08
C PHE A 109 -12.53 -1.01 4.20
N ALA A 110 -12.12 -1.94 5.06
CA ALA A 110 -12.88 -2.29 6.27
C ALA A 110 -12.98 -1.10 7.24
N TRP A 111 -11.87 -0.38 7.48
CA TRP A 111 -11.87 0.85 8.28
C TRP A 111 -12.75 1.95 7.66
N LEU A 112 -12.69 2.14 6.34
CA LEU A 112 -13.56 3.08 5.63
C LEU A 112 -15.04 2.70 5.72
N GLY A 113 -15.36 1.42 5.56
CA GLY A 113 -16.72 0.92 5.74
C GLY A 113 -17.23 1.14 7.16
N ASN A 114 -16.39 0.92 8.18
CA ASN A 114 -16.72 1.22 9.56
C ASN A 114 -16.94 2.72 9.79
N TYR A 115 -16.05 3.57 9.25
CA TYR A 115 -16.21 5.03 9.30
C TYR A 115 -17.56 5.47 8.70
N HIS A 116 -17.91 4.99 7.50
CA HIS A 116 -19.19 5.30 6.88
C HIS A 116 -20.39 4.81 7.69
N SER A 117 -20.28 3.66 8.33
CA SER A 117 -21.33 3.12 9.20
C SER A 117 -21.52 3.99 10.43
N LEU A 118 -20.42 4.43 11.06
CA LEU A 118 -20.45 5.34 12.20
C LEU A 118 -21.04 6.70 11.81
N VAL A 119 -20.64 7.26 10.67
CA VAL A 119 -21.23 8.50 10.15
C VAL A 119 -22.71 8.30 9.89
N GLY A 120 -23.11 7.18 9.27
CA GLY A 120 -24.51 6.84 8.99
C GLY A 120 -25.38 6.69 10.23
N ALA A 121 -24.79 6.26 11.36
CA ALA A 121 -25.45 6.09 12.64
C ALA A 121 -25.59 7.37 13.47
N ILE A 122 -25.07 8.52 12.98
CA ILE A 122 -25.29 9.81 13.62
C ILE A 122 -26.77 10.16 13.49
N GLU A 123 -27.45 10.38 14.61
CA GLU A 123 -28.86 10.77 14.64
C GLU A 123 -29.03 12.13 15.31
N TRP A 124 -29.91 12.96 14.74
CA TRP A 124 -30.25 14.28 15.27
C TRP A 124 -31.58 14.79 14.70
N ASN A 125 -32.53 15.18 15.56
CA ASN A 125 -33.85 15.73 15.20
C ASN A 125 -34.47 15.07 13.96
N ASP A 126 -34.77 13.77 14.08
CA ASP A 126 -35.39 12.92 13.04
C ASP A 126 -34.59 12.77 11.72
N THR A 127 -33.36 13.27 11.70
CA THR A 127 -32.42 13.07 10.58
C THR A 127 -31.28 12.15 11.01
N ALA A 128 -30.74 11.42 10.04
CA ALA A 128 -29.64 10.49 10.25
C ALA A 128 -28.49 10.72 9.26
N GLY A 129 -27.31 10.23 9.61
CA GLY A 129 -26.14 10.27 8.76
C GLY A 129 -25.64 11.67 8.46
N ARG A 130 -25.23 11.88 7.21
CA ARG A 130 -24.81 13.18 6.69
C ARG A 130 -25.92 14.23 6.71
N ALA A 131 -27.20 13.81 6.70
CA ALA A 131 -28.32 14.74 6.85
C ALA A 131 -28.35 15.31 8.27
N ALA A 132 -28.15 14.48 9.30
CA ALA A 132 -28.02 14.92 10.69
C ALA A 132 -26.90 15.95 10.87
N LEU A 133 -25.71 15.66 10.36
CA LEU A 133 -24.59 16.60 10.38
C LEU A 133 -24.94 17.93 9.70
N ARG A 134 -25.65 17.90 8.57
CA ARG A 134 -26.06 19.11 7.86
C ARG A 134 -27.07 19.91 8.67
N THR A 135 -28.03 19.25 9.32
CA THR A 135 -29.04 19.92 10.12
C THR A 135 -28.41 20.55 11.37
N MET A 136 -27.51 19.83 12.06
CA MET A 136 -26.70 20.37 13.16
C MET A 136 -25.97 21.65 12.72
N PHE A 137 -25.21 21.57 11.62
CA PHE A 137 -24.47 22.70 11.06
C PHE A 137 -25.38 23.88 10.70
N SER A 138 -26.51 23.61 10.05
CA SER A 138 -27.43 24.67 9.62
C SER A 138 -28.08 25.42 10.78
N ASN A 139 -28.29 24.77 11.93
CA ASN A 139 -28.87 25.42 13.11
C ASN A 139 -27.85 26.26 13.85
N TRP A 140 -26.59 25.84 13.82
CA TRP A 140 -25.48 26.65 14.28
C TRP A 140 -25.26 27.90 13.41
N ILE A 141 -25.14 27.77 12.08
CA ILE A 141 -24.85 28.93 11.20
C ILE A 141 -25.95 30.00 11.24
N ARG A 142 -27.20 29.62 11.54
CA ARG A 142 -28.35 30.55 11.49
C ARG A 142 -28.28 31.67 12.54
N ALA A 143 -27.39 31.61 13.52
CA ALA A 143 -27.39 32.57 14.62
C ALA A 143 -26.58 33.87 14.39
N ASP A 144 -25.50 33.91 13.60
CA ASP A 144 -24.59 35.08 13.63
C ASP A 144 -24.07 35.60 12.28
N PHE A 145 -24.05 34.80 11.21
CA PHE A 145 -23.16 35.11 10.07
C PHE A 145 -23.74 35.99 8.94
N ARG A 146 -24.96 36.52 9.09
CA ARG A 146 -25.53 37.45 8.08
C ARG A 146 -25.38 38.93 8.43
N ALA A 147 -24.86 39.26 9.62
CA ALA A 147 -24.89 40.63 10.13
C ALA A 147 -23.57 41.41 9.99
N ASP A 148 -22.43 40.77 9.70
CA ASP A 148 -21.14 41.48 9.68
C ASP A 148 -20.29 41.18 8.43
N ARG A 149 -20.84 41.51 7.26
CA ARG A 149 -20.00 42.08 6.19
C ARG A 149 -19.94 43.59 6.39
N GLY A 150 -19.49 44.00 7.58
CA GLY A 150 -19.24 45.40 7.87
C GLY A 150 -18.31 45.99 6.80
N ASP A 151 -18.58 47.23 6.42
CA ASP A 151 -17.69 48.02 5.57
C ASP A 151 -16.44 48.36 6.41
N TYR A 152 -15.53 47.40 6.57
CA TYR A 152 -14.34 47.56 7.41
C TYR A 152 -13.41 48.60 6.77
N ALA A 153 -13.13 49.67 7.51
CA ALA A 153 -12.28 50.75 7.03
C ALA A 153 -10.80 50.36 6.84
N THR A 154 -10.34 49.27 7.49
CA THR A 154 -8.97 48.78 7.42
C THR A 154 -8.91 47.26 7.43
N ASP A 155 -7.82 46.70 6.88
CA ASP A 155 -7.56 45.25 6.88
C ASP A 155 -7.38 44.69 8.31
N ALA A 156 -6.80 45.47 9.22
CA ALA A 156 -6.69 45.09 10.63
C ALA A 156 -8.06 44.95 11.30
N ALA A 157 -8.99 45.89 11.06
CA ALA A 157 -10.35 45.83 11.59
C ALA A 157 -11.14 44.65 11.01
N ARG A 158 -10.90 44.30 9.75
CA ARG A 158 -11.48 43.10 9.12
C ARG A 158 -10.99 41.82 9.80
N ILE A 159 -9.69 41.69 10.06
CA ILE A 159 -9.10 40.51 10.72
C ILE A 159 -9.63 40.37 12.15
N GLU A 160 -9.68 41.47 12.91
CA GLU A 160 -10.24 41.49 14.27
C GLU A 160 -11.74 41.10 14.28
N GLY A 161 -12.53 41.67 13.36
CA GLY A 161 -13.94 41.31 13.19
C GLY A 161 -14.11 39.84 12.84
N PHE A 162 -13.30 39.32 11.91
CA PHE A 162 -13.29 37.90 11.56
C PHE A 162 -12.93 37.00 12.75
N GLU A 163 -11.92 37.36 13.55
CA GLU A 163 -11.52 36.60 14.74
C GLU A 163 -12.69 36.44 15.72
N VAL A 164 -13.39 37.53 16.01
CA VAL A 164 -14.57 37.50 16.90
C VAL A 164 -15.64 36.54 16.37
N ILE A 165 -15.89 36.54 15.07
CA ILE A 165 -16.90 35.67 14.47
C ILE A 165 -16.43 34.22 14.44
N LEU A 166 -15.15 33.97 14.15
CA LEU A 166 -14.56 32.64 14.19
C LEU A 166 -14.63 32.02 15.58
N GLU A 167 -14.30 32.78 16.63
CA GLU A 167 -14.35 32.30 18.01
C GLU A 167 -15.79 31.94 18.44
N ARG A 168 -16.79 32.77 18.10
CA ARG A 168 -18.21 32.40 18.33
C ARG A 168 -18.61 31.13 17.58
N ALA A 169 -18.14 30.99 16.35
CA ALA A 169 -18.40 29.81 15.54
C ALA A 169 -17.77 28.56 16.20
N LEU A 170 -16.55 28.67 16.72
CA LEU A 170 -15.87 27.58 17.45
C LEU A 170 -16.59 27.22 18.76
N GLU A 171 -17.07 28.20 19.52
CA GLU A 171 -17.88 27.98 20.72
C GLU A 171 -19.15 27.19 20.39
N GLN A 172 -19.91 27.63 19.39
CA GLN A 172 -21.14 26.96 18.97
C GLN A 172 -20.87 25.54 18.41
N HIS A 173 -19.75 25.34 17.70
CA HIS A 173 -19.31 24.00 17.28
C HIS A 173 -19.05 23.11 18.49
N GLU A 174 -18.35 23.62 19.51
CA GLU A 174 -18.03 22.88 20.72
C GLU A 174 -19.28 22.55 21.54
N ASP A 175 -20.26 23.46 21.61
CA ASP A 175 -21.55 23.21 22.24
C ASP A 175 -22.27 22.04 21.56
N ILE A 176 -22.46 22.09 20.24
CA ILE A 176 -23.05 20.98 19.46
C ILE A 176 -22.26 19.70 19.67
N PHE A 177 -20.93 19.78 19.66
CA PHE A 177 -20.08 18.62 19.83
C PHE A 177 -20.25 17.99 21.22
N SER A 178 -20.34 18.82 22.25
CA SER A 178 -20.48 18.39 23.64
C SER A 178 -21.83 17.70 23.89
N GLU A 179 -22.91 18.26 23.33
CA GLU A 179 -24.27 17.70 23.41
C GLU A 179 -24.40 16.38 22.64
N ASN A 180 -23.68 16.25 21.52
CA ASN A 180 -23.78 15.10 20.61
C ASN A 180 -22.54 14.21 20.64
N ARG A 181 -21.77 14.26 21.73
CA ARG A 181 -20.45 13.61 21.84
C ARG A 181 -20.50 12.11 21.58
N SER A 182 -21.55 11.43 22.05
CA SER A 182 -21.75 10.00 21.83
C SER A 182 -21.81 9.62 20.35
N SER A 183 -22.34 10.51 19.52
CA SER A 183 -22.54 10.29 18.09
C SER A 183 -21.37 10.81 17.25
N LEU A 184 -20.71 11.89 17.67
CA LEU A 184 -19.69 12.59 16.86
C LEU A 184 -18.25 12.15 17.15
N ASP A 185 -17.95 11.67 18.36
CA ASP A 185 -16.56 11.32 18.73
C ASP A 185 -16.03 10.10 17.97
N ALA A 186 -16.84 9.04 17.87
CA ALA A 186 -16.42 7.78 17.25
C ALA A 186 -16.07 7.92 15.76
N PRO A 187 -16.88 8.58 14.89
CA PRO A 187 -16.52 8.80 13.49
C PRO A 187 -15.21 9.57 13.31
N LEU A 188 -15.04 10.71 14.00
CA LEU A 188 -13.85 11.55 13.86
C LEU A 188 -12.58 10.83 14.33
N ARG A 189 -12.67 10.16 15.49
CA ARG A 189 -11.57 9.35 16.03
C ARG A 189 -11.21 8.21 15.10
N THR A 190 -12.20 7.57 14.47
CA THR A 190 -11.99 6.46 13.52
C THR A 190 -11.28 6.95 12.27
N LEU A 191 -11.72 8.07 11.70
CA LEU A 191 -11.04 8.69 10.56
C LEU A 191 -9.60 9.07 10.90
N PHE A 192 -9.39 9.70 12.05
CA PHE A 192 -8.04 10.05 12.49
C PHE A 192 -7.15 8.81 12.65
N ARG A 193 -7.65 7.76 13.30
CA ARG A 193 -6.91 6.51 13.48
C ARG A 193 -6.60 5.83 12.15
N LEU A 194 -7.52 5.88 11.20
CA LEU A 194 -7.31 5.37 9.85
C LEU A 194 -6.16 6.12 9.15
N VAL A 195 -6.20 7.45 9.13
CA VAL A 195 -5.14 8.25 8.51
C VAL A 195 -3.80 8.06 9.22
N SER A 196 -3.79 7.99 10.56
CA SER A 196 -2.59 7.72 11.35
C SER A 196 -2.01 6.34 11.07
N TRP A 197 -2.87 5.32 10.97
CA TRP A 197 -2.47 3.96 10.65
C TRP A 197 -1.79 3.88 9.27
N ILE A 198 -2.29 4.63 8.28
CA ILE A 198 -1.62 4.76 6.97
C ILE A 198 -0.28 5.51 7.12
N ASP A 199 -0.25 6.63 7.85
CA ASP A 199 0.95 7.47 8.03
C ASP A 199 2.10 6.72 8.70
N GLU A 200 1.77 5.87 9.68
CA GLU A 200 2.71 5.13 10.51
C GLU A 200 3.07 3.75 9.92
N HIS A 201 2.41 3.31 8.84
CA HIS A 201 2.69 2.02 8.24
C HIS A 201 4.13 1.96 7.71
N LYS A 202 4.89 0.94 8.15
CA LYS A 202 6.34 0.84 7.90
C LYS A 202 6.67 0.44 6.46
N ASP A 203 5.85 -0.44 5.90
CA ASP A 203 6.09 -0.98 4.54
C ASP A 203 5.62 -0.04 3.42
N LEU A 204 4.93 1.06 3.74
CA LEU A 204 4.49 2.03 2.75
C LEU A 204 5.50 3.15 2.58
N ASN A 205 5.83 3.46 1.32
CA ASN A 205 6.57 4.65 0.99
C ASN A 205 5.67 5.90 0.98
N LEU A 206 6.27 7.09 0.91
CA LEU A 206 5.53 8.36 0.99
C LEU A 206 4.50 8.54 -0.13
N ARG A 207 4.78 8.04 -1.34
CA ARG A 207 3.86 8.12 -2.49
C ARG A 207 2.64 7.23 -2.25
N GLU A 208 2.84 6.02 -1.75
CA GLU A 208 1.75 5.09 -1.39
C GLU A 208 0.91 5.67 -0.25
N LYS A 209 1.54 6.21 0.80
CA LYS A 209 0.83 6.88 1.91
C LYS A 209 -0.04 8.02 1.40
N TRP A 210 0.53 8.89 0.56
CA TRP A 210 -0.23 9.96 -0.09
C TRP A 210 -1.41 9.41 -0.89
N HIS A 211 -1.17 8.38 -1.72
CA HIS A 211 -2.21 7.76 -2.54
C HIS A 211 -3.38 7.25 -1.69
N TYR A 212 -3.11 6.45 -0.66
CA TYR A 212 -4.16 5.89 0.19
C TYR A 212 -4.89 6.96 1.02
N VAL A 213 -4.19 7.96 1.57
CA VAL A 213 -4.87 9.06 2.27
C VAL A 213 -5.71 9.91 1.29
N ALA A 214 -5.27 10.09 0.05
CA ALA A 214 -6.06 10.75 -0.97
C ALA A 214 -7.34 9.96 -1.31
N LEU A 215 -7.30 8.63 -1.32
CA LEU A 215 -8.50 7.79 -1.46
C LEU A 215 -9.46 7.99 -0.29
N VAL A 216 -8.97 8.04 0.95
CA VAL A 216 -9.78 8.34 2.14
C VAL A 216 -10.42 9.72 2.01
N ARG A 217 -9.63 10.75 1.68
CA ARG A 217 -10.09 12.14 1.54
C ARG A 217 -11.14 12.29 0.44
N ALA A 218 -11.00 11.57 -0.68
CA ALA A 218 -11.97 11.61 -1.77
C ALA A 218 -13.37 11.08 -1.38
N GLN A 219 -13.49 10.32 -0.29
CA GLN A 219 -14.77 9.81 0.21
C GLN A 219 -15.42 10.72 1.27
N LEU A 220 -14.71 11.75 1.75
CA LEU A 220 -15.27 12.71 2.70
C LEU A 220 -16.23 13.66 1.99
N SER A 221 -17.46 13.71 2.47
CA SER A 221 -18.42 14.70 2.00
C SER A 221 -18.09 16.09 2.54
N TRP A 222 -18.61 17.10 1.87
CA TRP A 222 -18.44 18.49 2.28
C TRP A 222 -18.80 18.75 3.75
N ILE A 223 -19.90 18.17 4.25
CA ILE A 223 -20.31 18.38 5.64
C ILE A 223 -19.36 17.70 6.64
N GLU A 224 -18.77 16.56 6.28
CA GLU A 224 -17.73 15.93 7.11
C GLU A 224 -16.48 16.81 7.15
N LEU A 225 -16.08 17.41 6.01
CA LEU A 225 -14.94 18.31 5.92
C LEU A 225 -15.14 19.58 6.76
N ILE A 226 -16.36 20.13 6.84
CA ILE A 226 -16.70 21.23 7.74
C ILE A 226 -16.42 20.84 9.19
N PHE A 227 -16.98 19.73 9.65
CA PHE A 227 -16.77 19.27 11.03
C PHE A 227 -15.28 19.02 11.32
N LEU A 228 -14.53 18.51 10.34
CA LEU A 228 -13.08 18.34 10.45
C LEU A 228 -12.35 19.69 10.53
N PHE A 229 -12.73 20.68 9.74
CA PHE A 229 -12.16 22.03 9.78
C PHE A 229 -12.28 22.63 11.18
N TYR A 230 -13.48 22.70 11.75
CA TYR A 230 -13.67 23.27 13.09
C TYR A 230 -13.03 22.42 14.17
N ASN A 231 -13.05 21.08 14.02
CA ASN A 231 -12.32 20.21 14.94
C ASN A 231 -10.81 20.49 14.93
N ALA A 232 -10.24 20.80 13.77
CA ALA A 232 -8.81 21.11 13.60
C ALA A 232 -8.40 22.43 14.28
N LEU A 233 -9.31 23.40 14.34
CA LEU A 233 -9.09 24.70 14.99
C LEU A 233 -9.31 24.64 16.51
N GLY A 234 -10.07 23.66 16.99
CA GLY A 234 -10.28 23.45 18.42
C GLY A 234 -9.10 22.78 19.15
N PRO A 235 -9.09 22.76 20.49
CA PRO A 235 -8.02 22.17 21.30
C PRO A 235 -7.75 20.68 21.02
N ARG A 236 -8.77 19.96 20.53
CA ARG A 236 -8.68 18.53 20.18
C ARG A 236 -7.96 18.30 18.85
N GLY A 237 -8.03 19.27 17.94
CA GLY A 237 -7.48 19.21 16.59
C GLY A 237 -5.99 19.46 16.48
N GLU A 238 -5.38 20.09 17.49
CA GLU A 238 -3.96 20.46 17.47
C GLU A 238 -3.05 19.22 17.24
N LYS A 239 -3.41 18.10 17.86
CA LYS A 239 -2.70 16.81 17.67
C LYS A 239 -2.82 16.26 16.25
N PHE A 240 -3.86 16.67 15.53
CA PHE A 240 -4.21 16.17 14.21
C PHE A 240 -3.76 17.12 13.11
N ALA A 241 -3.51 18.40 13.44
CA ALA A 241 -3.05 19.43 12.52
C ALA A 241 -1.84 18.97 11.67
N LYS A 242 -0.92 18.18 12.24
CA LYS A 242 0.19 17.58 11.49
C LYS A 242 -0.30 16.76 10.29
N LEU A 243 -1.30 15.89 10.46
CA LEU A 243 -1.85 15.07 9.39
C LEU A 243 -2.68 15.90 8.40
N TYR A 244 -3.44 16.87 8.90
CA TYR A 244 -4.20 17.80 8.06
C TYR A 244 -3.28 18.51 7.08
N ASN A 245 -2.20 19.11 7.61
CA ASN A 245 -1.18 19.82 6.84
C ASN A 245 -0.38 18.90 5.93
N LYS A 246 -0.07 17.66 6.38
CA LYS A 246 0.74 16.71 5.61
C LYS A 246 0.00 16.16 4.40
N TYR A 247 -1.29 15.86 4.55
CA TYR A 247 -2.07 15.14 3.56
C TYR A 247 -3.17 15.99 2.90
N ALA A 248 -3.13 17.31 3.09
CA ALA A 248 -4.14 18.23 2.55
C ALA A 248 -5.57 17.73 2.81
N ILE A 249 -5.90 17.38 4.06
CA ILE A 249 -7.18 16.75 4.40
C ILE A 249 -8.38 17.62 3.99
N LEU A 250 -8.22 18.94 3.98
CA LEU A 250 -9.26 19.92 3.67
C LEU A 250 -9.24 20.38 2.20
N ASP A 251 -8.46 19.74 1.32
CA ASP A 251 -8.31 20.12 -0.10
C ASP A 251 -9.63 20.16 -0.89
N ASN A 252 -10.59 19.31 -0.49
CA ASN A 252 -11.91 19.24 -1.13
C ASN A 252 -12.96 20.15 -0.47
N LEU A 253 -12.57 20.95 0.52
CA LEU A 253 -13.44 21.91 1.15
C LEU A 253 -13.59 23.08 0.17
N ALA A 254 -14.70 23.07 -0.59
CA ALA A 254 -14.89 23.96 -1.73
C ALA A 254 -14.81 25.44 -1.34
N VAL A 255 -14.06 26.20 -2.16
CA VAL A 255 -14.06 27.67 -2.15
C VAL A 255 -15.49 28.16 -2.43
N GLY A 256 -16.05 28.98 -1.53
CA GLY A 256 -17.39 29.55 -1.65
C GLY A 256 -18.49 28.78 -0.93
N ALA A 257 -18.17 27.68 -0.23
CA ALA A 257 -19.18 26.88 0.45
C ALA A 257 -19.56 27.40 1.84
N ASP A 258 -18.62 28.04 2.52
CA ASP A 258 -18.83 28.80 3.76
C ASP A 258 -17.87 29.99 3.78
N PRO A 259 -18.37 31.24 3.84
CA PRO A 259 -17.49 32.41 3.79
C PRO A 259 -16.51 32.51 4.97
N LEU A 260 -16.82 31.92 6.13
CA LEU A 260 -15.89 31.87 7.26
C LEU A 260 -14.69 30.99 6.92
N ILE A 261 -14.94 29.85 6.27
CA ILE A 261 -13.89 28.90 5.89
C ILE A 261 -12.99 29.51 4.81
N ASP A 262 -13.59 30.18 3.83
CA ASP A 262 -12.85 30.87 2.77
C ASP A 262 -11.93 31.95 3.37
N GLU A 263 -12.48 32.77 4.26
CA GLU A 263 -11.72 33.83 4.94
C GLU A 263 -10.62 33.24 5.85
N ALA A 264 -10.91 32.15 6.57
CA ALA A 264 -9.91 31.43 7.36
C ALA A 264 -8.76 30.92 6.50
N ALA A 265 -9.05 30.33 5.34
CA ALA A 265 -8.03 29.82 4.43
C ALA A 265 -7.13 30.95 3.89
N ILE A 266 -7.73 32.11 3.57
CA ILE A 266 -7.00 33.32 3.16
C ILE A 266 -6.09 33.81 4.29
N ILE A 267 -6.62 33.96 5.51
CA ILE A 267 -5.84 34.42 6.67
C ILE A 267 -4.71 33.44 7.00
N VAL A 268 -4.96 32.12 6.94
CA VAL A 268 -3.91 31.10 7.12
C VAL A 268 -2.78 31.24 6.09
N ALA A 269 -3.09 31.55 4.83
CA ALA A 269 -2.08 31.82 3.81
C ALA A 269 -1.26 33.08 4.12
N ARG A 270 -1.94 34.17 4.51
CA ARG A 270 -1.29 35.43 4.86
C ARG A 270 -0.41 35.33 6.11
N ILE A 271 -0.82 34.55 7.12
CA ILE A 271 0.00 34.22 8.30
C ILE A 271 1.25 33.45 7.86
N HIS A 272 1.10 32.46 6.98
CA HIS A 272 2.21 31.64 6.49
C HIS A 272 3.23 32.48 5.70
N ASP A 273 2.76 33.44 4.91
CA ASP A 273 3.60 34.31 4.08
C ASP A 273 4.20 35.50 4.86
N GLY A 274 3.87 35.62 6.16
CA GLY A 274 4.41 36.66 7.05
C GLY A 274 3.76 38.02 6.90
N GLU A 275 2.60 38.11 6.23
CA GLU A 275 1.84 39.36 6.09
C GLU A 275 1.09 39.73 7.39
N ILE A 276 0.73 38.72 8.19
CA ILE A 276 0.04 38.89 9.48
C ILE A 276 1.01 38.48 10.59
N ASN A 277 1.46 39.47 11.37
CA ASN A 277 2.45 39.27 12.43
C ASN A 277 1.86 38.76 13.74
N ASP A 278 0.58 39.05 14.02
CA ASP A 278 -0.14 38.55 15.18
C ASP A 278 -1.25 37.60 14.70
N PRO A 279 -0.97 36.28 14.62
CA PRO A 279 -1.91 35.33 14.06
C PRO A 279 -3.04 35.03 15.05
N ILE A 280 -4.26 34.96 14.53
CA ILE A 280 -5.42 34.44 15.26
C ILE A 280 -5.05 33.08 15.88
N PRO A 281 -5.11 32.92 17.22
CA PRO A 281 -4.56 31.74 17.89
C PRO A 281 -5.11 30.41 17.39
N SER A 282 -6.42 30.36 17.13
CA SER A 282 -7.13 29.16 16.65
C SER A 282 -6.68 28.72 15.25
N LEU A 283 -6.21 29.64 14.39
CA LEU A 283 -5.75 29.32 13.04
C LEU A 283 -4.30 28.84 12.97
N LYS A 284 -3.49 29.03 14.01
CA LYS A 284 -2.04 28.79 14.02
C LYS A 284 -1.64 27.34 13.68
N ALA A 285 -2.52 26.38 13.98
CA ALA A 285 -2.24 24.97 13.76
C ALA A 285 -2.31 24.56 12.29
N LEU A 286 -3.12 25.26 11.48
CA LEU A 286 -3.30 24.98 10.07
C LEU A 286 -2.29 25.75 9.21
N LYS A 287 -1.91 25.15 8.10
CA LYS A 287 -1.05 25.71 7.06
C LYS A 287 -1.80 25.69 5.73
N PRO A 288 -1.36 26.46 4.72
CA PRO A 288 -1.92 26.40 3.38
C PRO A 288 -1.93 24.97 2.79
N THR A 289 -0.97 24.14 3.20
CA THR A 289 -0.89 22.73 2.79
C THR A 289 -2.07 21.88 3.28
N ALA A 290 -2.83 22.29 4.31
CA ALA A 290 -4.06 21.59 4.70
C ALA A 290 -5.18 21.72 3.67
N PHE A 291 -5.20 22.82 2.92
CA PHE A 291 -6.26 23.20 1.98
C PHE A 291 -5.88 22.98 0.51
N ALA A 292 -4.62 22.63 0.22
CA ALA A 292 -4.15 22.50 -1.16
C ALA A 292 -3.20 21.30 -1.32
N SER A 293 -3.66 20.29 -2.07
CA SER A 293 -2.88 19.10 -2.40
C SER A 293 -1.57 19.45 -3.09
N LEU A 294 -1.57 20.44 -3.98
CA LEU A 294 -0.36 20.85 -4.70
C LEU A 294 0.73 21.36 -3.73
N LEU A 295 0.34 22.21 -2.78
CA LEU A 295 1.26 22.76 -1.78
C LEU A 295 1.78 21.66 -0.85
N ALA A 296 0.90 20.76 -0.39
CA ALA A 296 1.30 19.64 0.45
C ALA A 296 2.24 18.66 -0.27
N ARG A 297 1.97 18.33 -1.54
CA ARG A 297 2.85 17.48 -2.36
C ARG A 297 4.23 18.10 -2.54
N ARG A 298 4.26 19.41 -2.84
CA ARG A 298 5.52 20.15 -2.96
C ARG A 298 6.31 20.13 -1.65
N ALA A 299 5.65 20.36 -0.52
CA ALA A 299 6.28 20.28 0.82
C ALA A 299 6.82 18.88 1.15
N LEU A 300 6.26 17.84 0.54
CA LEU A 300 6.67 16.44 0.70
C LEU A 300 7.67 15.96 -0.37
N GLY A 301 8.05 16.80 -1.34
CA GLY A 301 8.92 16.38 -2.46
C GLY A 301 8.27 15.37 -3.41
N LEU A 302 6.93 15.32 -3.45
CA LEU A 302 6.18 14.49 -4.39
C LEU A 302 6.00 15.25 -5.72
N PRO A 303 5.96 14.54 -6.86
CA PRO A 303 5.73 15.18 -8.16
C PRO A 303 4.38 15.91 -8.16
N GLU A 304 4.31 17.06 -8.82
CA GLU A 304 3.04 17.72 -9.10
C GLU A 304 2.25 16.76 -10.02
N GLY A 305 1.09 16.32 -9.54
CA GLY A 305 0.30 15.27 -10.18
C GLY A 305 -0.38 15.75 -11.46
#